data_AF-A0A1H8CFY0-F1
#
_entry.id   AF-A0A1H8CFY0-F1
#
_cell.length_a   1.000
_cell.length_b   1.000
_cell.length_c   1.000
_cell.angle_alpha   90.00
_cell.angle_beta   90.00
_cell.angle_gamma   90.00
#
_symmetry.space_group_name_H-M   'P 1'
#
loop_
_entity.id
_entity.type
_entity.pdbx_description
1 polymer ?
#
loop_
_entity_poly.entity_id
_entity_poly.type
_entity_poly.pdbx_seq_one_letter_code
_entity_poly.pdbx_strand_id
1 'polypeptide(L)' 'MSKKSIRFFNDREVRAVWDEEHSKWWFSATDIVRAINDEEDYVKAGGGYTELVGKGEPKNLIPWDKLADFFNKNLK' A
#
# COMPACT_ATOMS: atom_id res chain seq x y z
N MET A 1 -7.46 15.28 -6.80
CA MET A 1 -7.35 13.98 -7.48
C MET A 1 -6.20 13.23 -6.83
N SER A 2 -6.40 11.99 -6.37
CA SER A 2 -5.29 11.17 -5.87
C SER A 2 -4.58 10.48 -7.02
N LYS A 3 -3.26 10.64 -7.11
CA LYS A 3 -2.44 10.03 -8.17
C LYS A 3 -2.16 8.57 -7.80
N LYS A 4 -2.67 7.64 -8.61
CA LYS A 4 -2.37 6.19 -8.49
C LYS A 4 -1.00 5.91 -9.11
N SER A 5 -0.21 5.06 -8.48
CA SER A 5 1.15 4.69 -8.89
C SER A 5 1.42 3.22 -8.57
N ILE A 6 2.26 2.59 -9.39
CA ILE A 6 2.84 1.27 -9.13
C ILE A 6 4.28 1.50 -8.66
N ARG A 7 4.67 0.86 -7.56
CA ARG A 7 6.03 0.88 -7.01
C ARG A 7 6.55 -0.56 -6.89
N PHE A 8 7.84 -0.72 -6.62
CA PHE A 8 8.45 -2.03 -6.46
C PHE A 8 8.96 -2.23 -5.03
N PHE A 9 8.73 -3.41 -4.48
CA PHE A 9 9.30 -3.88 -3.22
C PHE A 9 9.62 -5.37 -3.36
N ASN A 10 10.87 -5.76 -3.07
CA ASN A 10 11.34 -7.14 -3.25
C ASN A 10 11.07 -7.69 -4.66
N ASP A 11 11.40 -6.89 -5.69
CA ASP A 11 11.13 -7.15 -7.12
C ASP A 11 9.65 -7.41 -7.50
N ARG A 12 8.72 -7.09 -6.59
CA ARG A 12 7.28 -7.27 -6.79
C ARG A 12 6.54 -5.94 -6.82
N GLU A 13 5.46 -5.88 -7.60
CA GLU A 13 4.65 -4.67 -7.74
C GLU A 13 3.82 -4.43 -6.46
N VAL A 14 3.91 -3.20 -5.95
CA VAL A 14 3.14 -2.71 -4.81
C VAL A 14 2.36 -1.48 -5.24
N ARG A 15 1.04 -1.54 -5.05
CA ARG A 15 0.15 -0.45 -5.42
C ARG A 15 0.26 0.67 -4.38
N ALA A 16 0.37 1.91 -4.88
CA ALA A 16 0.50 3.10 -4.06
C ALA A 16 -0.39 4.26 -4.53
N VAL A 17 -0.78 5.11 -3.59
CA VAL A 17 -1.57 6.32 -3.84
C VAL A 17 -0.85 7.50 -3.21
N TRP A 18 -0.71 8.59 -3.97
CA TRP A 18 -0.26 9.87 -3.44
C TRP A 18 -1.44 10.63 -2.84
N ASP A 19 -1.24 11.09 -1.61
CA ASP A 19 -2.13 11.99 -0.90
C ASP A 19 -1.53 13.40 -0.93
N GLU A 20 -2.19 14.27 -1.70
CA GLU A 20 -1.78 15.66 -1.90
C GLU A 20 -1.94 16.50 -0.62
N GLU A 21 -2.96 16.22 0.19
CA GLU A 21 -3.27 17.01 1.40
C GLU A 21 -2.19 16.83 2.46
N HIS A 22 -1.79 15.57 2.67
CA HIS A 22 -0.80 15.22 3.67
C HIS A 22 0.62 15.06 3.10
N SER A 23 0.78 15.27 1.79
CA SER A 23 2.04 15.11 1.05
C SER A 23 2.74 13.78 1.36
N LYS A 24 1.99 12.67 1.31
CA LYS A 24 2.50 11.34 1.66
C LYS A 24 2.02 10.24 0.73
N TRP A 25 2.80 9.15 0.72
CA TRP A 25 2.45 7.93 0.00
C TRP A 25 1.71 6.94 0.92
N TRP A 26 0.66 6.35 0.36
CA TRP A 26 -0.11 5.25 0.93
C TRP A 26 0.12 3.99 0.11
N PHE A 27 0.35 2.85 0.75
CA PHE A 27 0.71 1.60 0.09
C PHE A 27 -0.29 0.49 0.42
N SER A 28 -0.55 -0.42 -0.50
CA SER A 28 -1.41 -1.57 -0.24
C SER A 28 -0.77 -2.51 0.78
N ALA A 29 -1.44 -2.71 1.93
CA ALA A 29 -1.01 -3.66 2.94
C ALA A 29 -0.90 -5.08 2.37
N THR A 30 -1.86 -5.47 1.54
CA THR A 30 -1.95 -6.82 0.97
C THR A 30 -0.79 -7.09 0.01
N ASP A 31 -0.41 -6.12 -0.82
CA ASP A 31 0.71 -6.30 -1.76
C ASP A 31 2.02 -6.43 -1.01
N ILE A 32 2.21 -5.64 0.04
CA ILE A 32 3.41 -5.70 0.89
C ILE A 32 3.52 -7.07 1.57
N VAL A 33 2.46 -7.55 2.22
CA VAL A 33 2.48 -8.85 2.91
C VAL A 33 2.82 -9.98 1.93
N ARG A 34 2.25 -9.93 0.71
CA ARG A 34 2.56 -10.91 -0.33
C ARG A 34 3.99 -10.85 -0.80
N ALA A 35 4.51 -9.65 -1.01
CA ALA A 35 5.89 -9.46 -1.43
C ALA A 35 6.89 -9.92 -0.35
N ILE A 36 6.53 -9.82 0.94
CA ILE A 36 7.29 -10.39 2.05
C ILE A 36 7.20 -11.92 2.06
N ASN A 37 6.01 -12.48 1.83
CA ASN A 37 5.76 -13.92 1.87
C ASN A 37 6.15 -14.65 0.58
N ASP A 38 6.67 -13.94 -0.42
CA ASP A 38 6.94 -14.45 -1.76
C ASP A 38 5.70 -15.13 -2.41
N GLU A 39 4.50 -14.66 -2.05
CA GLU A 39 3.24 -15.15 -2.61
C GLU A 39 3.03 -14.62 -4.03
N GLU A 40 2.61 -15.46 -4.98
CA GLU A 40 2.32 -15.03 -6.36
C GLU A 40 1.35 -13.83 -6.43
N ASP A 41 1.54 -13.00 -7.45
CA ASP A 41 0.71 -11.84 -7.69
C ASP A 41 -0.75 -12.25 -7.87
N TYR A 42 -1.58 -11.80 -6.94
CA TYR A 42 -2.98 -12.15 -6.93
C TYR A 42 -3.78 -11.34 -7.94
N VAL A 43 -4.17 -12.02 -9.01
CA VAL A 43 -5.21 -11.55 -9.91
C VAL A 43 -6.56 -11.89 -9.28
N LYS A 44 -7.23 -10.95 -8.57
CA LYS A 44 -8.65 -11.17 -8.25
C LYS A 44 -9.53 -9.93 -8.29
N ALA A 45 -10.51 -10.05 -9.20
CA ALA A 45 -11.85 -9.51 -9.25
C ALA A 45 -12.12 -8.14 -8.62
N GLY A 46 -12.05 -7.09 -9.44
CA GLY A 46 -13.08 -6.04 -9.53
C GLY A 46 -13.35 -5.12 -8.33
N GLY A 47 -12.76 -5.32 -7.16
CA GLY A 47 -12.88 -4.44 -5.99
C GLY A 47 -11.83 -3.34 -6.05
N GLY A 48 -12.20 -2.19 -6.62
CA GLY A 48 -11.28 -1.08 -6.87
C GLY A 48 -10.63 -0.48 -5.62
N TYR A 49 -9.40 -0.01 -5.79
CA TYR A 49 -8.72 0.92 -4.89
C TYR A 49 -9.52 2.21 -4.85
N THR A 50 -10.39 2.38 -3.84
CA THR A 50 -10.99 3.67 -3.42
C THR A 50 -12.24 3.46 -2.58
N GLU A 51 -12.25 2.55 -1.61
CA GLU A 51 -13.20 2.75 -0.50
C GLU A 51 -12.47 3.58 0.54
N LEU A 52 -12.98 4.78 0.81
CA LEU A 52 -12.58 5.50 2.01
C LEU A 52 -13.31 4.82 3.18
N VAL A 53 -12.60 4.51 4.26
CA VAL A 53 -13.27 4.29 5.55
C VAL A 53 -14.02 5.58 5.86
N GLY A 54 -15.15 5.53 6.60
CA GLY A 54 -16.02 6.68 6.88
C GLY A 54 -15.38 7.91 7.55
N LYS A 55 -14.04 7.93 7.70
CA LYS A 55 -13.19 9.01 8.17
C LYS A 55 -12.27 9.61 7.09
N GLY A 56 -12.39 9.21 5.83
CA GLY A 56 -11.51 9.67 4.74
C GLY A 56 -10.18 8.92 4.62
N GLU A 57 -9.94 7.92 5.48
CA GLU A 57 -8.76 7.05 5.35
C GLU A 57 -8.96 6.06 4.20
N PRO A 58 -7.96 5.79 3.35
CA PRO A 58 -8.09 4.77 2.33
C PRO A 58 -8.12 3.36 2.93
N LYS A 59 -9.17 2.59 2.63
CA LYS A 59 -9.32 1.20 3.06
C LYS A 59 -8.18 0.34 2.50
N ASN A 60 -7.56 -0.45 3.37
CA ASN A 60 -6.46 -1.38 3.05
C ASN A 60 -5.16 -0.72 2.56
N LEU A 61 -4.98 0.60 2.77
CA LEU A 61 -3.69 1.26 2.55
C LEU A 61 -3.02 1.64 3.88
N ILE A 62 -1.69 1.58 3.90
CA ILE A 62 -0.83 1.92 5.03
C ILE A 62 0.02 3.13 4.63
N PRO A 63 0.10 4.19 5.44
CA PRO A 63 0.94 5.34 5.13
C PRO A 63 2.42 4.99 5.32
N TRP A 64 3.29 5.60 4.51
CA TRP A 64 4.74 5.33 4.50
C TRP A 64 5.38 5.36 5.90
N ASP A 65 5.01 6.32 6.74
CA ASP A 65 5.57 6.47 8.09
C ASP A 65 5.34 5.22 8.95
N LYS A 66 4.11 4.69 8.97
CA LYS A 66 3.79 3.45 9.70
C LYS A 66 4.48 2.22 9.11
N LEU A 67 4.61 2.18 7.78
CA LEU A 67 5.25 1.08 7.08
C LEU A 67 6.76 1.05 7.37
N ALA A 68 7.42 2.21 7.28
CA ALA A 68 8.84 2.35 7.60
C ALA A 68 9.12 1.97 9.06
N ASP A 69 8.27 2.43 9.99
CA ASP A 69 8.32 2.04 11.40
C ASP A 69 8.21 0.53 11.59
N PHE A 70 7.27 -0.13 10.89
CA PHE A 70 7.12 -1.57 10.96
C PHE A 70 8.40 -2.29 10.51
N PHE A 71 8.96 -1.89 9.37
CA PHE A 71 10.19 -2.50 8.86
C PHE A 71 11.37 -2.27 9.80
N ASN A 72 11.60 -1.05 10.27
CA ASN A 72 12.68 -0.74 11.21
C ASN A 72 12.58 -1.52 12.53
N LYS A 73 11.36 -1.87 12.96
CA LYS A 73 11.13 -2.61 14.21
C LYS A 73 11.23 -4.12 14.05
N ASN A 74 10.87 -4.65 12.88
CA ASN A 74 10.64 -6.09 12.70
C ASN A 74 11.61 -6.77 11.71
N LEU A 75 12.19 -6.02 10.79
CA LEU A 75 13.26 -6.51 9.91
C LEU A 75 14.60 -6.00 10.46
N LYS A 76 15.48 -6.94 10.85
CA LYS A 76 16.86 -6.66 11.23
C LYS A 76 17.76 -6.69 10.01
#